data_AF-A0A914N6Y8-F1
#
_entry.id   AF-A0A914N6Y8-F1
#
_cell.length_a   1.000
_cell.length_b   1.000
_cell.length_c   1.000
_cell.angle_alpha   90.00
_cell.angle_beta   90.00
_cell.angle_gamma   90.00
#
_symmetry.space_group_name_H-M   'P 1'
#
loop_
_entity.id
_entity.type
_entity.pdbx_description
1 polymer ?
#
loop_
_entity_poly.entity_id
_entity_poly.type
_entity_poly.pdbx_seq_one_letter_code
_entity_poly.pdbx_strand_id
1 'polypeptide(L)'
;MFLVFTCFYLILYFNFLGVPPEHKARMWGICSGAYCEMRLNPGEYRALVRKSRRSQAFAEFTMEEIERDLHRSLPEHPAFQCGSIGIDALRRILSAYAVRNPTIGYCQAMNIVAAVFLLYAPEELAFWLLVAVCERLLPDYYNNKVVGALVDQGVFSDLVSQSLPELHCHMLKLQLDDMVALGWFLTIFLSAIKFEAALRIIDLFFFEGSKLIFQLALEMLRQNKKAIFDAKDEGEAFQALNAFTDKITDSNVRNSTEIFIGDLLASSYTHFSTVFTNENIEQLRFKNRLKVVQKLEECQMRSIVRSVGCDCRLTEQELRTLYNAVKEEHLLSWRARLSTTSYLRTTRGIVERPRQFQYMHSQYRLDFELFSLILGKSLPWQPADIFFVRAFRLLDVNLTGILTFRDLACFLSTLLRDEPTEKLTLLYRCHIPPAFNMSDLDEIIPNSVDVNLTDGMFELFFFF
;
A
#
# COMPACT_ATOMS: atom_id res chain seq x y z
N MET A 1 28.28 -27.33 -14.46
CA MET A 1 29.46 -27.28 -13.56
C MET A 1 30.20 -25.94 -13.66
N PHE A 2 30.59 -25.48 -14.86
CA PHE A 2 31.25 -24.18 -15.07
C PHE A 2 30.45 -22.97 -14.56
N LEU A 3 29.13 -22.91 -14.85
CA LEU A 3 28.23 -21.84 -14.38
C LEU A 3 28.10 -21.78 -12.84
N VAL A 4 28.14 -22.92 -12.17
CA VAL A 4 28.03 -23.02 -10.70
C VAL A 4 29.33 -22.57 -10.04
N PHE A 5 30.47 -22.94 -10.63
CA PHE A 5 31.80 -22.49 -10.17
C PHE A 5 32.00 -20.97 -10.37
N THR A 6 31.54 -20.39 -11.49
CA THR A 6 31.59 -18.93 -11.67
C THR A 6 30.67 -18.19 -10.71
N CYS A 7 29.47 -18.71 -10.42
CA CYS A 7 28.58 -18.11 -9.42
C CYS A 7 29.21 -18.14 -8.02
N PHE A 8 29.87 -19.24 -7.62
CA PHE A 8 30.51 -19.33 -6.30
C PHE A 8 31.71 -18.38 -6.17
N TYR A 9 32.53 -18.25 -7.23
CA TYR A 9 33.62 -17.27 -7.27
C TYR A 9 33.11 -15.82 -7.26
N LEU A 10 32.00 -15.54 -7.93
CA LEU A 10 31.36 -14.22 -7.92
C LEU A 10 30.79 -13.88 -6.55
N ILE A 11 30.16 -14.84 -5.85
CA ILE A 11 29.69 -14.64 -4.48
C ILE A 11 30.87 -14.34 -3.57
N LEU A 12 31.93 -15.16 -3.59
CA LEU A 12 33.13 -14.91 -2.79
C LEU A 12 33.77 -13.55 -3.15
N TYR A 13 33.84 -13.21 -4.44
CA TYR A 13 34.39 -11.94 -4.88
C TYR A 13 33.53 -10.75 -4.43
N PHE A 14 32.20 -10.81 -4.54
CA PHE A 14 31.31 -9.75 -4.04
C PHE A 14 31.33 -9.63 -2.53
N ASN A 15 31.40 -10.76 -1.83
CA ASN A 15 31.39 -10.82 -0.38
C ASN A 15 32.70 -10.27 0.22
N PHE A 16 33.85 -10.53 -0.41
CA PHE A 16 35.15 -10.06 0.08
C PHE A 16 35.60 -8.71 -0.51
N LEU A 17 35.34 -8.44 -1.79
CA LEU A 17 35.91 -7.28 -2.52
C LEU A 17 34.86 -6.34 -3.12
N GLY A 18 33.62 -6.81 -3.29
CA GLY A 18 32.52 -5.98 -3.78
C GLY A 18 32.66 -5.70 -5.26
N VAL A 19 31.64 -5.07 -5.85
CA VAL A 19 31.71 -4.71 -7.26
C VAL A 19 32.47 -3.38 -7.40
N PRO A 20 33.58 -3.33 -8.17
CA PRO A 20 34.26 -2.08 -8.47
C PRO A 20 33.29 -1.04 -9.08
N PRO A 21 33.39 0.26 -8.75
CA PRO A 21 32.46 1.28 -9.21
C PRO A 21 32.21 1.28 -10.73
N GLU A 22 33.25 1.09 -11.54
CA GLU A 22 33.19 1.03 -13.00
C GLU A 22 32.40 -0.15 -13.57
N HIS A 23 32.15 -1.18 -12.75
CA HIS A 23 31.43 -2.39 -13.14
C HIS A 23 30.03 -2.49 -12.53
N LYS A 24 29.68 -1.63 -11.56
CA LYS A 24 28.38 -1.64 -10.86
C LYS A 24 27.20 -1.56 -11.82
N ALA A 25 27.16 -0.55 -12.71
CA ALA A 25 26.08 -0.42 -13.70
C ALA A 25 25.84 -1.71 -14.49
N ARG A 26 26.93 -2.31 -14.97
CA ARG A 26 26.87 -3.52 -15.79
C ARG A 26 26.37 -4.71 -14.98
N MET A 27 26.94 -4.91 -13.79
CA MET A 27 26.58 -6.02 -12.91
C MET A 27 25.14 -5.91 -12.44
N TRP A 28 24.74 -4.76 -11.90
CA TRP A 28 23.36 -4.52 -11.47
C TRP A 28 22.38 -4.68 -12.63
N GLY A 29 22.72 -4.14 -13.81
CA GLY A 29 21.87 -4.26 -14.99
C GLY A 29 21.64 -5.70 -15.47
N ILE A 30 22.68 -6.56 -15.36
CA ILE A 30 22.58 -7.99 -15.72
C ILE A 30 21.83 -8.77 -14.64
N CYS A 31 22.26 -8.67 -13.38
CA CYS A 31 21.75 -9.47 -12.28
C CYS A 31 20.29 -9.14 -11.97
N SER A 32 19.91 -7.86 -12.03
CA SER A 32 18.50 -7.48 -11.93
C SER A 32 17.69 -7.97 -13.13
N GLY A 33 18.26 -8.01 -14.34
CA GLY A 33 17.53 -8.17 -15.60
C GLY A 33 17.05 -6.84 -16.21
N ALA A 34 17.42 -5.70 -15.64
CA ALA A 34 17.09 -4.36 -16.16
C ALA A 34 17.56 -4.15 -17.60
N TYR A 35 18.72 -4.70 -18.00
CA TYR A 35 19.15 -4.63 -19.40
C TYR A 35 18.21 -5.35 -20.37
N CYS A 36 17.59 -6.46 -19.93
CA CYS A 36 16.62 -7.16 -20.76
C CYS A 36 15.37 -6.30 -20.95
N GLU A 37 14.81 -5.75 -19.88
CA GLU A 37 13.65 -4.85 -19.94
C GLU A 37 13.91 -3.61 -20.79
N MET A 38 15.07 -2.96 -20.61
CA MET A 38 15.47 -1.81 -21.40
C MET A 38 15.55 -2.13 -22.91
N ARG A 39 16.07 -3.31 -23.26
CA ARG A 39 16.18 -3.75 -24.67
C ARG A 39 14.85 -4.17 -25.27
N LEU A 40 13.95 -4.75 -24.47
CA LEU A 40 12.61 -5.14 -24.90
C LEU A 40 11.70 -3.93 -25.12
N ASN A 41 11.97 -2.82 -24.44
CA ASN A 41 11.14 -1.61 -24.45
C ASN A 41 11.90 -0.36 -24.95
N PRO A 42 12.36 -0.35 -26.22
CA PRO A 42 13.17 0.74 -26.74
C PRO A 42 12.41 2.07 -26.75
N GLY A 43 12.96 3.08 -26.08
CA GLY A 43 12.40 4.44 -26.04
C GLY A 43 11.24 4.63 -25.07
N GLU A 44 10.86 3.61 -24.30
CA GLU A 44 9.75 3.70 -23.34
C GLU A 44 10.03 4.74 -22.25
N TYR A 45 11.23 4.73 -21.65
CA TYR A 45 11.59 5.71 -20.62
C TYR A 45 11.40 7.15 -21.11
N ARG A 46 11.87 7.45 -22.32
CA ARG A 46 11.72 8.78 -22.92
C ARG A 46 10.26 9.13 -23.20
N ALA A 47 9.42 8.15 -23.53
CA ALA A 47 7.98 8.38 -23.69
C ALA A 47 7.30 8.67 -22.34
N LEU A 48 7.65 7.93 -21.29
CA LEU A 48 7.14 8.12 -19.92
C LEU A 48 7.51 9.49 -19.36
N VAL A 49 8.76 9.93 -19.52
CA VAL A 49 9.21 11.28 -19.11
C VAL A 49 8.42 12.39 -19.82
N ARG A 50 8.06 12.20 -21.10
CA ARG A 50 7.21 13.17 -21.81
C ARG A 50 5.77 13.14 -21.31
N LYS A 51 5.27 11.95 -20.97
CA LYS A 51 3.91 11.77 -20.45
C LYS A 51 3.76 12.38 -19.06
N SER A 52 4.74 12.19 -18.16
CA SER A 52 4.72 12.78 -16.82
C SER A 52 4.68 14.30 -16.85
N ARG A 53 5.41 14.94 -17.77
CA ARG A 53 5.37 16.40 -17.98
C ARG A 53 4.02 16.94 -18.44
N ARG A 54 3.19 16.13 -19.11
CA ARG A 54 1.91 16.55 -19.69
C ARG A 54 0.70 16.29 -18.80
N SER A 55 0.84 15.42 -17.80
CA SER A 55 -0.30 14.92 -17.02
C SER A 55 -0.57 15.80 -15.80
N GLN A 56 -1.23 16.95 -15.98
CA GLN A 56 -1.48 17.91 -14.88
C GLN A 56 -2.34 17.33 -13.74
N ALA A 57 -3.34 16.49 -14.03
CA ALA A 57 -4.31 16.02 -13.02
C ALA A 57 -3.84 14.84 -12.14
N PHE A 58 -2.88 14.02 -12.60
CA PHE A 58 -2.25 12.95 -11.79
C PHE A 58 -0.95 13.45 -11.13
N ALA A 59 -0.39 14.56 -11.64
CA ALA A 59 0.87 15.10 -11.21
C ALA A 59 0.79 15.85 -9.88
N GLU A 60 -0.25 16.60 -9.54
CA GLU A 60 -0.14 17.59 -8.45
C GLU A 60 0.28 16.98 -7.10
N PHE A 61 -0.47 16.00 -6.58
CA PHE A 61 -0.13 15.36 -5.29
C PHE A 61 1.16 14.54 -5.37
N THR A 62 1.29 13.64 -6.36
CA THR A 62 2.47 12.77 -6.52
C THR A 62 3.74 13.59 -6.74
N MET A 63 3.65 14.70 -7.48
CA MET A 63 4.78 15.59 -7.77
C MET A 63 5.17 16.37 -6.53
N GLU A 64 4.22 16.88 -5.73
CA GLU A 64 4.53 17.52 -4.45
C GLU A 64 5.29 16.58 -3.50
N GLU A 65 4.88 15.31 -3.42
CA GLU A 65 5.60 14.31 -2.63
C GLU A 65 7.01 14.06 -3.15
N ILE A 66 7.18 13.93 -4.48
CA ILE A 66 8.49 13.78 -5.11
C ILE A 66 9.36 15.01 -4.81
N GLU A 67 8.88 16.23 -5.09
CA GLU A 67 9.66 17.47 -4.91
C GLU A 67 10.13 17.66 -3.45
N ARG A 68 9.26 17.37 -2.50
CA ARG A 68 9.60 17.39 -1.06
C ARG A 68 10.73 16.41 -0.73
N ASP A 69 10.78 15.28 -1.43
CA ASP A 69 11.71 14.19 -1.16
C ASP A 69 13.05 14.33 -1.88
N LEU A 70 13.08 15.02 -3.03
CA LEU A 70 14.30 15.22 -3.81
C LEU A 70 15.42 15.86 -3.00
N HIS A 71 15.12 16.92 -2.23
CA HIS A 71 16.12 17.66 -1.47
C HIS A 71 16.66 16.93 -0.23
N ARG A 72 15.95 15.90 0.24
CA ARG A 72 16.40 15.02 1.33
C ARG A 72 17.04 13.71 0.83
N SER A 73 17.20 13.54 -0.48
CA SER A 73 17.77 12.33 -1.09
C SER A 73 19.29 12.44 -1.20
N LEU A 74 20.03 11.72 -0.34
CA LEU A 74 21.50 11.77 -0.26
C LEU A 74 22.03 13.23 -0.18
N PRO A 75 21.58 14.02 0.80
CA PRO A 75 21.82 15.47 0.84
C PRO A 75 23.31 15.83 0.92
N GLU A 76 24.15 14.91 1.39
CA GLU A 76 25.59 15.11 1.57
C GLU A 76 26.42 14.80 0.30
N HIS A 77 25.83 14.17 -0.73
CA HIS A 77 26.58 13.71 -1.89
C HIS A 77 26.75 14.82 -2.94
N PRO A 78 27.98 15.08 -3.47
CA PRO A 78 28.25 16.19 -4.39
C PRO A 78 27.36 16.23 -5.64
N ALA A 79 27.00 15.04 -6.18
CA ALA A 79 26.12 14.91 -7.35
C ALA A 79 24.70 15.47 -7.15
N PHE A 80 24.26 15.64 -5.90
CA PHE A 80 22.94 16.19 -5.54
C PHE A 80 23.02 17.58 -4.91
N GLN A 81 24.22 18.08 -4.61
CA GLN A 81 24.46 19.44 -4.10
C GLN A 81 24.88 20.43 -5.21
N CYS A 82 25.64 19.96 -6.21
CA CYS A 82 26.25 20.84 -7.21
C CYS A 82 25.35 20.98 -8.46
N GLY A 83 24.46 21.96 -8.44
CA GLY A 83 23.55 22.28 -9.54
C GLY A 83 22.29 21.41 -9.59
N SER A 84 21.45 21.60 -10.60
CA SER A 84 20.16 20.89 -10.70
C SER A 84 20.24 19.54 -11.40
N ILE A 85 21.37 19.17 -12.02
CA ILE A 85 21.44 18.03 -12.95
C ILE A 85 21.03 16.70 -12.30
N GLY A 86 21.61 16.36 -11.14
CA GLY A 86 21.30 15.11 -10.43
C GLY A 86 19.87 15.08 -9.90
N ILE A 87 19.41 16.20 -9.32
CA ILE A 87 18.04 16.36 -8.83
C ILE A 87 17.02 16.28 -9.99
N ASP A 88 17.32 16.90 -11.13
CA ASP A 88 16.47 16.88 -12.31
C ASP A 88 16.38 15.49 -12.94
N ALA A 89 17.48 14.73 -12.95
CA ALA A 89 17.49 13.35 -13.38
C ALA A 89 16.69 12.44 -12.43
N LEU A 90 16.88 12.60 -11.11
CA LEU A 90 16.11 11.86 -10.11
C LEU A 90 14.61 12.15 -10.22
N ARG A 91 14.22 13.42 -10.39
CA ARG A 91 12.84 13.83 -10.67
C ARG A 91 12.27 13.11 -11.87
N ARG A 92 13.00 13.10 -13.01
CA ARG A 92 12.54 12.43 -14.23
C ARG A 92 12.32 10.93 -14.02
N ILE A 93 13.24 10.25 -13.32
CA ILE A 93 13.13 8.82 -13.02
C ILE A 93 11.87 8.54 -12.18
N LEU A 94 11.71 9.24 -11.05
CA LEU A 94 10.59 9.02 -10.13
C LEU A 94 9.24 9.36 -10.78
N SER A 95 9.14 10.49 -11.48
CA SER A 95 7.92 10.88 -12.19
C SER A 95 7.59 9.92 -13.34
N ALA A 96 8.61 9.41 -14.06
CA ALA A 96 8.39 8.41 -15.12
C ALA A 96 7.88 7.10 -14.53
N TYR A 97 8.41 6.68 -13.37
CA TYR A 97 7.99 5.46 -12.69
C TYR A 97 6.53 5.54 -12.21
N ALA A 98 6.16 6.63 -11.54
CA ALA A 98 4.79 6.84 -11.07
C ALA A 98 3.75 6.79 -12.20
N VAL A 99 4.13 7.24 -13.40
CA VAL A 99 3.27 7.19 -14.60
C VAL A 99 3.25 5.80 -15.25
N ARG A 100 4.35 5.04 -15.18
CA ARG A 100 4.44 3.67 -15.68
C ARG A 100 3.49 2.76 -14.92
N ASN A 101 3.51 2.85 -13.60
CA ASN A 101 2.71 2.00 -12.74
C ASN A 101 1.86 2.84 -11.77
N PRO A 102 0.69 3.35 -12.20
CA PRO A 102 -0.18 4.17 -11.37
C PRO A 102 -0.75 3.43 -10.15
N THR A 103 -0.72 2.09 -10.14
CA THR A 103 -1.15 1.27 -9.01
C THR A 103 -0.16 1.35 -7.85
N ILE A 104 1.13 1.42 -8.15
CA ILE A 104 2.18 1.63 -7.16
C ILE A 104 2.38 3.13 -6.91
N GLY A 105 2.43 3.93 -7.97
CA GLY A 105 2.64 5.38 -7.90
C GLY A 105 4.06 5.72 -7.44
N TYR A 106 4.17 6.79 -6.65
CA TYR A 106 5.39 7.12 -5.91
C TYR A 106 5.23 6.69 -4.45
N CYS A 107 6.26 6.07 -3.89
CA CYS A 107 6.31 5.74 -2.48
C CYS A 107 7.59 6.30 -1.88
N GLN A 108 7.46 6.89 -0.70
CA GLN A 108 8.60 7.34 0.10
C GLN A 108 9.57 6.18 0.32
N ALA A 109 10.87 6.45 0.20
CA ALA A 109 12.01 5.51 0.10
C ALA A 109 12.47 5.21 -1.34
N MET A 110 11.60 5.28 -2.35
CA MET A 110 12.03 5.10 -3.76
C MET A 110 13.09 6.13 -4.16
N ASN A 111 12.97 7.35 -3.65
CA ASN A 111 13.91 8.45 -3.89
C ASN A 111 15.34 8.12 -3.45
N ILE A 112 15.51 7.44 -2.31
CA ILE A 112 16.83 7.02 -1.81
C ILE A 112 17.42 5.95 -2.71
N VAL A 113 16.64 4.92 -3.03
CA VAL A 113 17.07 3.80 -3.89
C VAL A 113 17.43 4.30 -5.30
N ALA A 114 16.58 5.12 -5.91
CA ALA A 114 16.80 5.68 -7.24
C ALA A 114 18.01 6.64 -7.28
N ALA A 115 18.22 7.44 -6.23
CA ALA A 115 19.38 8.32 -6.12
C ALA A 115 20.68 7.51 -6.14
N VAL A 116 20.76 6.40 -5.40
CA VAL A 116 21.93 5.51 -5.41
C VAL A 116 22.17 4.91 -6.79
N PHE A 117 21.12 4.44 -7.48
CA PHE A 117 21.28 3.89 -8.83
C PHE A 117 21.81 4.93 -9.82
N LEU A 118 21.35 6.17 -9.71
CA LEU A 118 21.78 7.27 -10.57
C LEU A 118 23.25 7.66 -10.37
N LEU A 119 23.86 7.35 -9.22
CA LEU A 119 25.29 7.58 -8.99
C LEU A 119 26.20 6.65 -9.80
N TYR A 120 25.74 5.43 -10.08
CA TYR A 120 26.56 4.39 -10.70
C TYR A 120 26.10 4.01 -12.10
N ALA A 121 24.86 4.31 -12.47
CA ALA A 121 24.27 3.95 -13.74
C ALA A 121 23.77 5.17 -14.53
N PRO A 122 23.78 5.12 -15.88
CA PRO A 122 23.09 6.10 -16.70
C PRO A 122 21.60 6.21 -16.33
N GLU A 123 21.03 7.40 -16.48
CA GLU A 123 19.66 7.73 -16.06
C GLU A 123 18.60 6.69 -16.49
N GLU A 124 18.61 6.27 -17.76
CA GLU A 124 17.65 5.28 -18.26
C GLU A 124 17.86 3.90 -17.62
N LEU A 125 19.11 3.49 -17.39
CA LEU A 125 19.39 2.23 -16.70
C LEU A 125 18.97 2.31 -15.22
N ALA A 126 19.21 3.43 -14.54
CA ALA A 126 18.75 3.65 -13.17
C ALA A 126 17.22 3.55 -13.05
N PHE A 127 16.47 4.06 -14.04
CA PHE A 127 15.03 3.85 -14.14
C PHE A 127 14.66 2.35 -14.23
N TRP A 128 15.33 1.58 -15.10
CA TRP A 128 15.04 0.15 -15.23
C TRP A 128 15.48 -0.68 -14.02
N LEU A 129 16.52 -0.25 -13.29
CA LEU A 129 16.88 -0.84 -12.00
C LEU A 129 15.79 -0.59 -10.95
N LEU A 130 15.23 0.62 -10.90
CA LEU A 130 14.10 0.93 -10.02
C LEU A 130 12.87 0.06 -10.38
N VAL A 131 12.57 -0.09 -11.67
CA VAL A 131 11.49 -0.97 -12.15
C VAL A 131 11.71 -2.41 -11.69
N ALA A 132 12.94 -2.93 -11.82
CA ALA A 132 13.29 -4.27 -11.37
C ALA A 132 13.06 -4.45 -9.86
N VAL A 133 13.45 -3.47 -9.04
CA VAL A 133 13.26 -3.52 -7.59
C VAL A 133 11.77 -3.52 -7.23
N CYS A 134 11.02 -2.54 -7.72
CA CYS A 134 9.64 -2.32 -7.31
C CYS A 134 8.65 -3.36 -7.87
N GLU A 135 8.88 -3.86 -9.09
CA GLU A 135 7.92 -4.76 -9.76
C GLU A 135 8.27 -6.25 -9.62
N ARG A 136 9.53 -6.61 -9.30
CA ARG A 136 9.97 -8.02 -9.28
C ARG A 136 10.73 -8.44 -8.03
N LEU A 137 11.73 -7.69 -7.60
CA LEU A 137 12.58 -8.11 -6.47
C LEU A 137 11.90 -7.91 -5.11
N LEU A 138 11.09 -6.85 -4.98
CA LEU A 138 10.33 -6.48 -3.79
C LEU A 138 8.88 -6.12 -4.18
N PRO A 139 8.08 -7.11 -4.65
CA PRO A 139 6.70 -6.84 -5.06
C PRO A 139 5.88 -6.35 -3.86
N ASP A 140 4.96 -5.41 -4.13
CA ASP A 140 4.06 -4.79 -3.13
C ASP A 140 4.75 -4.00 -2.01
N TYR A 141 6.07 -3.82 -2.02
CA TYR A 141 6.79 -3.03 -1.01
C TYR A 141 6.46 -1.55 -1.08
N TYR A 142 6.39 -1.00 -2.29
CA TYR A 142 6.35 0.43 -2.54
C TYR A 142 4.96 0.93 -2.96
N ASN A 143 3.89 0.26 -2.54
CA ASN A 143 2.52 0.76 -2.76
C ASN A 143 2.05 1.62 -1.56
N ASN A 144 0.91 2.31 -1.70
CA ASN A 144 0.38 3.22 -0.67
C ASN A 144 0.16 2.58 0.71
N LYS A 145 0.03 1.25 0.78
CA LYS A 145 -0.18 0.51 2.02
C LYS A 145 1.06 -0.28 2.47
N VAL A 146 2.17 -0.17 1.73
CA VAL A 146 3.43 -0.90 1.89
C VAL A 146 3.22 -2.39 2.25
N VAL A 147 2.24 -3.02 1.60
CA VAL A 147 1.73 -4.35 2.01
C VAL A 147 2.84 -5.40 2.01
N GLY A 148 3.68 -5.42 0.96
CA GLY A 148 4.79 -6.36 0.86
C GLY A 148 5.81 -6.18 1.98
N ALA A 149 6.13 -4.94 2.35
CA ALA A 149 7.08 -4.66 3.43
C ALA A 149 6.52 -5.07 4.80
N LEU A 150 5.21 -4.87 5.04
CA LEU A 150 4.53 -5.35 6.25
C LEU A 150 4.45 -6.87 6.31
N VAL A 151 4.29 -7.54 5.16
CA VAL A 151 4.35 -9.01 5.08
C VAL A 151 5.75 -9.49 5.45
N ASP A 152 6.78 -8.89 4.87
CA ASP A 152 8.16 -9.27 5.12
C ASP A 152 8.62 -8.91 6.53
N GLN A 153 8.04 -7.89 7.16
CA GLN A 153 8.16 -7.68 8.60
C GLN A 153 7.60 -8.87 9.42
N GLY A 154 6.43 -9.37 9.08
CA GLY A 154 5.88 -10.58 9.71
C GLY A 154 6.73 -11.83 9.47
N VAL A 155 7.27 -11.98 8.24
CA VAL A 155 8.23 -13.04 7.89
C VAL A 155 9.49 -12.91 8.76
N PHE A 156 10.02 -11.70 8.90
CA PHE A 156 11.21 -11.46 9.72
C PHE A 156 10.95 -11.79 11.18
N SER A 157 9.80 -11.39 11.75
CA SER A 157 9.42 -11.78 13.12
C SER A 157 9.33 -13.30 13.27
N ASP A 158 8.74 -14.01 12.30
CA ASP A 158 8.70 -15.47 12.27
C ASP A 158 10.12 -16.08 12.20
N LEU A 159 11.04 -15.51 11.41
CA LEU A 159 12.44 -15.97 11.31
C LEU A 159 13.25 -15.71 12.59
N VAL A 160 13.05 -14.56 13.24
CA VAL A 160 13.67 -14.23 14.54
C VAL A 160 13.16 -15.20 15.61
N SER A 161 11.87 -15.53 15.61
CA SER A 161 11.29 -16.50 16.55
C SER A 161 11.91 -17.90 16.41
N GLN A 162 12.23 -18.31 15.17
CA GLN A 162 12.83 -19.61 14.88
C GLN A 162 14.32 -19.64 15.20
N SER A 163 15.04 -18.54 14.89
CA SER A 163 16.50 -18.51 14.96
C SER A 163 17.04 -17.98 16.28
N LEU A 164 16.32 -17.05 16.92
CA LEU A 164 16.71 -16.31 18.12
C LEU A 164 15.51 -16.19 19.10
N PRO A 165 14.93 -17.30 19.60
CA PRO A 165 13.66 -17.31 20.32
C PRO A 165 13.66 -16.47 21.61
N GLU A 166 14.76 -16.50 22.38
CA GLU A 166 14.89 -15.70 23.60
C GLU A 166 14.85 -14.20 23.29
N LEU A 167 15.52 -13.79 22.20
CA LEU A 167 15.56 -12.40 21.77
C LEU A 167 14.18 -11.97 21.25
N HIS A 168 13.51 -12.83 20.48
CA HIS A 168 12.14 -12.60 20.01
C HIS A 168 11.18 -12.32 21.16
N CYS A 169 11.19 -13.16 22.19
CA CYS A 169 10.34 -12.98 23.36
C CYS A 169 10.59 -11.64 24.07
N HIS A 170 11.84 -11.21 24.14
CA HIS A 170 12.19 -9.91 24.72
C HIS A 170 11.78 -8.73 23.84
N MET A 171 12.02 -8.81 22.52
CA MET A 171 11.60 -7.79 21.55
C MET A 171 10.08 -7.58 21.57
N LEU A 172 9.29 -8.64 21.71
CA LEU A 172 7.82 -8.54 21.84
C LEU A 172 7.40 -7.79 23.11
N LYS A 173 8.14 -7.93 24.22
CA LYS A 173 7.87 -7.19 25.45
C LYS A 173 8.20 -5.69 25.29
N LEU A 174 9.23 -5.40 24.50
CA LEU A 174 9.64 -4.03 24.16
C LEU A 174 8.86 -3.41 22.99
N GLN A 175 7.97 -4.17 22.32
CA GLN A 175 7.21 -3.74 21.12
C GLN A 175 8.09 -3.31 19.92
N LEU A 176 9.29 -3.90 19.81
CA LEU A 176 10.32 -3.48 18.86
C LEU A 176 10.24 -4.17 17.48
N ASP A 177 9.44 -5.23 17.36
CA ASP A 177 9.29 -6.03 16.14
C ASP A 177 8.67 -5.25 14.97
N ASP A 178 7.77 -4.31 15.28
CA ASP A 178 7.02 -3.54 14.28
C ASP A 178 7.82 -2.32 13.70
N MET A 179 8.92 -1.87 14.32
CA MET A 179 9.59 -0.62 13.90
C MET A 179 10.91 -0.82 13.15
N VAL A 180 11.71 -1.81 13.54
CA VAL A 180 13.09 -1.94 13.04
C VAL A 180 13.14 -2.47 11.60
N ALA A 181 12.30 -3.45 11.27
CA ALA A 181 12.35 -4.14 9.99
C ALA A 181 11.95 -3.24 8.80
N LEU A 182 10.92 -2.40 8.96
CA LEU A 182 10.42 -1.55 7.88
C LEU A 182 11.47 -0.54 7.41
N GLY A 183 12.17 0.12 8.34
CA GLY A 183 13.20 1.09 8.02
C GLY A 183 14.39 0.47 7.27
N TRP A 184 14.80 -0.74 7.66
CA TRP A 184 15.87 -1.48 6.99
C TRP A 184 15.46 -1.98 5.60
N PHE A 185 14.25 -2.52 5.47
CA PHE A 185 13.82 -3.20 4.25
C PHE A 185 13.38 -2.24 3.14
N LEU A 186 12.68 -1.15 3.47
CA LEU A 186 12.17 -0.20 2.46
C LEU A 186 13.29 0.47 1.65
N THR A 187 14.44 0.74 2.28
CA THR A 187 15.59 1.37 1.62
C THR A 187 16.72 0.39 1.32
N ILE A 188 16.53 -0.92 1.56
CA ILE A 188 17.60 -1.93 1.41
C ILE A 188 18.86 -1.50 2.18
N PHE A 189 18.67 -1.08 3.44
CA PHE A 189 19.68 -0.57 4.37
C PHE A 189 20.39 0.74 3.97
N LEU A 190 20.07 1.35 2.82
CA LEU A 190 20.71 2.59 2.34
C LEU A 190 20.56 3.77 3.31
N SER A 191 19.50 3.79 4.12
CA SER A 191 19.27 4.82 5.14
C SER A 191 19.71 4.41 6.55
N ALA A 192 20.15 3.16 6.74
CA ALA A 192 20.44 2.60 8.05
C ALA A 192 21.94 2.52 8.36
N ILE A 193 22.76 2.23 7.35
CA ILE A 193 24.23 2.08 7.51
C ILE A 193 24.98 3.07 6.61
N LYS A 194 26.29 3.21 6.83
CA LYS A 194 27.13 4.10 6.00
C LYS A 194 27.06 3.72 4.52
N PHE A 195 27.06 4.74 3.66
CA PHE A 195 26.85 4.62 2.22
C PHE A 195 27.72 3.56 1.54
N GLU A 196 29.04 3.55 1.81
CA GLU A 196 29.99 2.59 1.21
C GLU A 196 29.64 1.13 1.56
N ALA A 197 29.29 0.86 2.81
CA ALA A 197 28.87 -0.46 3.25
C ALA A 197 27.51 -0.87 2.64
N ALA A 198 26.58 0.09 2.53
CA ALA A 198 25.27 -0.17 1.94
C ALA A 198 25.37 -0.57 0.46
N LEU A 199 26.35 -0.04 -0.29
CA LEU A 199 26.58 -0.45 -1.68
C LEU A 199 26.97 -1.92 -1.82
N ARG A 200 27.68 -2.49 -0.84
CA ARG A 200 27.99 -3.93 -0.84
C ARG A 200 26.73 -4.79 -0.69
N ILE A 201 25.77 -4.31 0.10
CA ILE A 201 24.46 -4.95 0.25
C ILE A 201 23.70 -4.89 -1.08
N ILE A 202 23.71 -3.74 -1.78
CA ILE A 202 23.05 -3.61 -3.09
C ILE A 202 23.67 -4.55 -4.13
N ASP A 203 25.01 -4.66 -4.16
CA ASP A 203 25.71 -5.58 -5.05
C ASP A 203 25.22 -7.03 -4.89
N LEU A 204 25.17 -7.51 -3.64
CA LEU A 204 24.71 -8.85 -3.32
C LEU A 204 23.19 -9.00 -3.46
N PHE A 205 22.42 -7.96 -3.18
CA PHE A 205 20.95 -7.97 -3.29
C PHE A 205 20.51 -8.22 -4.73
N PHE A 206 21.15 -7.59 -5.71
CA PHE A 206 20.83 -7.86 -7.12
C PHE A 206 21.22 -9.27 -7.55
N PHE A 207 22.21 -9.88 -6.90
CA PHE A 207 22.68 -11.22 -7.21
C PHE A 207 21.85 -12.33 -6.53
N GLU A 208 21.57 -12.19 -5.23
CA GLU A 208 20.88 -13.21 -4.41
C GLU A 208 19.37 -12.96 -4.25
N GLY A 209 18.92 -11.73 -4.45
CA GLY A 209 17.55 -11.29 -4.25
C GLY A 209 17.20 -10.96 -2.80
N SER A 210 15.90 -10.95 -2.50
CA SER A 210 15.36 -10.52 -1.22
C SER A 210 15.61 -11.47 -0.04
N LYS A 211 16.26 -12.63 -0.24
CA LYS A 211 16.74 -13.43 0.90
C LYS A 211 17.79 -12.71 1.73
N LEU A 212 18.67 -11.94 1.07
CA LEU A 212 19.80 -11.28 1.71
C LEU A 212 19.38 -10.33 2.83
N ILE A 213 18.28 -9.58 2.63
CA ILE A 213 17.85 -8.58 3.61
C ILE A 213 17.44 -9.22 4.94
N PHE A 214 16.80 -10.39 4.92
CA PHE A 214 16.46 -11.14 6.13
C PHE A 214 17.71 -11.69 6.82
N GLN A 215 18.62 -12.25 6.02
CA GLN A 215 19.86 -12.85 6.53
C GLN A 215 20.72 -11.83 7.25
N LEU A 216 20.89 -10.64 6.65
CA LEU A 216 21.65 -9.57 7.24
C LEU A 216 20.96 -9.01 8.49
N ALA A 217 19.64 -8.77 8.44
CA ALA A 217 18.90 -8.25 9.58
C ALA A 217 18.94 -9.21 10.79
N LEU A 218 18.86 -10.53 10.56
CA LEU A 218 19.01 -11.53 11.63
C LEU A 218 20.40 -11.49 12.27
N GLU A 219 21.45 -11.35 11.45
CA GLU A 219 22.81 -11.25 11.95
C GLU A 219 23.03 -9.95 12.74
N MET A 220 22.48 -8.83 12.29
CA MET A 220 22.50 -7.57 13.03
C MET A 220 21.83 -7.71 14.39
N LEU A 221 20.66 -8.36 14.47
CA LEU A 221 20.01 -8.64 15.76
C LEU A 221 20.83 -9.58 16.64
N ARG A 222 21.44 -10.62 16.06
CA ARG A 222 22.27 -11.58 16.80
C ARG A 222 23.48 -10.90 17.46
N GLN A 223 24.16 -10.00 16.74
CA GLN A 223 25.30 -9.27 17.30
C GLN A 223 24.88 -8.25 18.37
N ASN A 224 23.69 -7.69 18.25
CA ASN A 224 23.13 -6.76 19.24
C ASN A 224 22.33 -7.43 20.35
N LYS A 225 22.33 -8.78 20.44
CA LYS A 225 21.55 -9.55 21.42
C LYS A 225 21.72 -8.98 22.84
N LYS A 226 22.96 -8.79 23.29
CA LYS A 226 23.25 -8.27 24.64
C LYS A 226 22.70 -6.86 24.86
N ALA A 227 22.94 -5.94 23.92
CA ALA A 227 22.47 -4.56 24.03
C ALA A 227 20.94 -4.47 24.05
N ILE A 228 20.26 -5.33 23.30
CA ILE A 228 18.78 -5.40 23.30
C ILE A 228 18.26 -5.96 24.63
N PHE A 229 18.92 -6.96 25.22
CA PHE A 229 18.53 -7.49 26.54
C PHE A 229 18.76 -6.50 27.69
N ASP A 230 19.79 -5.67 27.57
CA ASP A 230 20.14 -4.66 28.57
C ASP A 230 19.23 -3.41 28.47
N ALA A 231 18.50 -3.24 27.36
CA ALA A 231 17.60 -2.12 27.13
C ALA A 231 16.31 -2.24 27.96
N LYS A 232 15.85 -1.12 28.51
CA LYS A 232 14.65 -1.06 29.36
C LYS A 232 13.38 -0.75 28.60
N ASP A 233 13.52 -0.01 27.50
CA ASP A 233 12.43 0.43 26.64
C ASP A 233 12.81 0.32 25.16
N GLU A 234 11.82 0.55 24.31
CA GLU A 234 11.96 0.53 22.85
C GLU A 234 13.00 1.55 22.36
N GLY A 235 13.06 2.73 22.98
CA GLY A 235 13.94 3.82 22.57
C GLY A 235 15.40 3.50 22.81
N GLU A 236 15.76 2.95 23.97
CA GLU A 236 17.11 2.50 24.30
C GLU A 236 17.56 1.39 23.35
N ALA A 237 16.68 0.42 23.05
CA ALA A 237 16.99 -0.67 22.13
C ALA A 237 17.17 -0.17 20.68
N PHE A 238 16.34 0.77 20.22
CA PHE A 238 16.49 1.40 18.90
C PHE A 238 17.76 2.23 18.81
N GLN A 239 18.11 2.97 19.86
CA GLN A 239 19.36 3.73 19.93
C GLN A 239 20.57 2.81 19.89
N ALA A 240 20.53 1.67 20.58
CA ALA A 240 21.60 0.68 20.54
C ALA A 240 21.78 0.09 19.13
N LEU A 241 20.69 -0.20 18.43
CA LEU A 241 20.72 -0.67 17.05
C LEU A 241 21.30 0.38 16.10
N ASN A 242 20.87 1.65 16.20
CA ASN A 242 21.43 2.73 15.37
C ASN A 242 22.92 2.96 15.66
N ALA A 243 23.32 2.92 16.93
CA ALA A 243 24.73 3.04 17.31
C ALA A 243 25.58 1.88 16.78
N PHE A 244 24.98 0.71 16.55
CA PHE A 244 25.63 -0.41 15.86
C PHE A 244 25.70 -0.18 14.35
N THR A 245 24.61 0.24 13.72
CA THR A 245 24.58 0.48 12.27
C THR A 245 25.54 1.59 11.84
N ASP A 246 25.70 2.63 12.66
CA ASP A 246 26.66 3.72 12.48
C ASP A 246 28.13 3.26 12.52
N LYS A 247 28.42 2.10 13.12
CA LYS A 247 29.77 1.52 13.17
C LYS A 247 30.09 0.67 11.94
N ILE A 248 29.11 0.33 11.11
CA ILE A 248 29.31 -0.54 9.95
C ILE A 248 29.96 0.26 8.81
N THR A 249 31.14 -0.18 8.35
CA THR A 249 31.93 0.48 7.30
C THR A 249 32.46 -0.52 6.26
N ASP A 250 32.84 -0.04 5.07
CA ASP A 250 33.59 -0.82 4.06
C ASP A 250 35.11 -0.55 4.13
N SER A 251 35.55 0.16 5.16
CA SER A 251 36.96 0.50 5.34
C SER A 251 37.75 -0.70 5.87
N ASN A 252 38.74 -1.16 5.09
CA ASN A 252 39.68 -2.22 5.52
C ASN A 252 40.62 -1.78 6.65
N VAL A 253 40.56 -0.50 7.07
CA VAL A 253 41.30 0.01 8.23
C VAL A 253 40.61 -0.51 9.48
N ARG A 254 41.15 -1.59 10.04
CA ARG A 254 40.63 -2.24 11.24
C ARG A 254 40.88 -1.38 12.47
N ASN A 255 40.07 -0.34 12.65
CA ASN A 255 39.95 0.34 13.93
C ASN A 255 39.11 -0.53 14.87
N SER A 256 39.50 -0.65 16.13
CA SER A 256 38.85 -1.54 17.12
C SER A 256 37.37 -1.26 17.37
N THR A 257 36.84 -0.14 16.88
CA THR A 257 35.46 0.31 17.08
C THR A 257 34.56 0.18 15.86
N GLU A 258 35.11 -0.06 14.66
CA GLU A 258 34.34 -0.17 13.42
C GLU A 258 34.08 -1.64 13.05
N ILE A 259 32.95 -1.89 12.41
CA ILE A 259 32.51 -3.21 11.99
C ILE A 259 32.64 -3.28 10.47
N PHE A 260 33.53 -4.14 9.98
CA PHE A 260 33.67 -4.33 8.55
C PHE A 260 32.46 -5.09 7.99
N ILE A 261 31.83 -4.54 6.95
CA ILE A 261 30.64 -5.13 6.32
C ILE A 261 30.89 -6.54 5.77
N GLY A 262 32.10 -6.82 5.25
CA GLY A 262 32.44 -8.15 4.77
C GLY A 262 32.46 -9.19 5.88
N ASP A 263 32.90 -8.84 7.09
CA ASP A 263 32.87 -9.75 8.25
C ASP A 263 31.43 -10.00 8.72
N LEU A 264 30.60 -8.95 8.70
CA LEU A 264 29.17 -9.05 9.02
C LEU A 264 28.44 -9.95 8.02
N LEU A 265 28.68 -9.78 6.72
CA LEU A 265 28.13 -10.61 5.67
C LEU A 265 28.61 -12.06 5.80
N ALA A 266 29.92 -12.30 5.95
CA ALA A 266 30.49 -13.64 6.13
C ALA A 266 29.90 -14.35 7.37
N SER A 267 29.74 -13.64 8.48
CA SER A 267 29.07 -14.13 9.68
C SER A 267 27.60 -14.49 9.39
N SER A 268 26.88 -13.64 8.63
CA SER A 268 25.50 -13.91 8.25
C SER A 268 25.36 -15.20 7.41
N TYR A 269 26.28 -15.46 6.48
CA TYR A 269 26.27 -16.70 5.70
C TYR A 269 26.63 -17.91 6.58
N THR A 270 27.55 -17.76 7.52
CA THR A 270 27.97 -18.86 8.41
C THR A 270 26.82 -19.29 9.31
N HIS A 271 26.07 -18.34 9.88
CA HIS A 271 25.00 -18.66 10.83
C HIS A 271 23.65 -18.97 10.17
N PHE A 272 23.32 -18.33 9.05
CA PHE A 272 21.94 -18.32 8.53
C PHE A 272 21.78 -18.80 7.08
N SER A 273 22.86 -19.06 6.33
CA SER A 273 22.75 -19.44 4.90
C SER A 273 21.87 -20.66 4.65
N THR A 274 21.91 -21.65 5.56
CA THR A 274 21.18 -22.91 5.49
C THR A 274 19.87 -22.91 6.29
N VAL A 275 19.62 -21.86 7.08
CA VAL A 275 18.47 -21.82 8.01
C VAL A 275 17.16 -21.61 7.25
N PHE A 276 17.19 -20.83 6.16
CA PHE A 276 16.00 -20.60 5.33
C PHE A 276 16.34 -20.52 3.84
N THR A 277 15.46 -21.08 3.02
CA THR A 277 15.53 -21.02 1.56
C THR A 277 14.58 -19.95 1.00
N ASN A 278 14.72 -19.59 -0.28
CA ASN A 278 13.75 -18.74 -0.96
C ASN A 278 12.34 -19.33 -0.91
N GLU A 279 12.21 -20.65 -1.00
CA GLU A 279 10.91 -21.33 -0.89
C GLU A 279 10.30 -21.19 0.51
N ASN A 280 11.13 -21.32 1.57
CA ASN A 280 10.66 -21.08 2.94
C ASN A 280 10.20 -19.63 3.13
N ILE A 281 10.91 -18.64 2.57
CA ILE A 281 10.52 -17.23 2.61
C ILE A 281 9.17 -17.03 1.91
N GLU A 282 8.97 -17.58 0.71
CA GLU A 282 7.70 -17.47 -0.01
C GLU A 282 6.53 -18.11 0.73
N GLN A 283 6.75 -19.26 1.39
CA GLN A 283 5.73 -19.88 2.23
C GLN A 283 5.36 -19.00 3.43
N LEU A 284 6.36 -18.39 4.09
CA LEU A 284 6.13 -17.44 5.19
C LEU A 284 5.44 -16.16 4.69
N ARG A 285 5.77 -15.67 3.48
CA ARG A 285 5.09 -14.53 2.84
C ARG A 285 3.62 -14.84 2.65
N PHE A 286 3.28 -16.01 2.09
CA PHE A 286 1.90 -16.43 1.90
C PHE A 286 1.13 -16.47 3.24
N LYS A 287 1.73 -17.08 4.28
CA LYS A 287 1.15 -17.15 5.63
C LYS A 287 0.90 -15.77 6.24
N ASN A 288 1.86 -14.85 6.14
CA ASN A 288 1.77 -13.53 6.77
C ASN A 288 0.91 -12.54 5.96
N ARG A 289 0.75 -12.74 4.64
CA ARG A 289 -0.10 -11.90 3.78
C ARG A 289 -1.53 -11.78 4.27
N LEU A 290 -2.15 -12.90 4.67
CA LEU A 290 -3.53 -12.86 5.20
C LEU A 290 -3.64 -12.02 6.48
N LYS A 291 -2.69 -12.20 7.41
CA LYS A 291 -2.65 -11.46 8.68
C LYS A 291 -2.50 -9.96 8.45
N VAL A 292 -1.60 -9.56 7.55
CA VAL A 292 -1.36 -8.15 7.23
C VAL A 292 -2.58 -7.51 6.59
N VAL A 293 -3.20 -8.18 5.62
CA VAL A 293 -4.42 -7.68 4.97
C VAL A 293 -5.53 -7.49 6.01
N GLN A 294 -5.74 -8.46 6.90
CA GLN A 294 -6.71 -8.35 7.99
C GLN A 294 -6.37 -7.20 8.95
N LYS A 295 -5.12 -7.07 9.40
CA LYS A 295 -4.66 -5.97 10.29
C LYS A 295 -4.90 -4.59 9.64
N LEU A 296 -4.60 -4.45 8.34
CA LEU A 296 -4.84 -3.21 7.59
C LEU A 296 -6.33 -2.89 7.46
N GLU A 297 -7.16 -3.89 7.16
CA GLU A 297 -8.62 -3.73 7.10
C GLU A 297 -9.21 -3.36 8.45
N GLU A 298 -8.76 -3.96 9.55
CA GLU A 298 -9.19 -3.62 10.90
C GLU A 298 -8.77 -2.20 11.31
N CYS A 299 -7.53 -1.79 10.99
CA CYS A 299 -7.08 -0.42 11.23
C CYS A 299 -7.92 0.60 10.45
N GLN A 300 -8.21 0.30 9.19
CA GLN A 300 -9.09 1.11 8.35
C GLN A 300 -10.51 1.19 8.92
N MET A 301 -11.12 0.05 9.28
CA MET A 301 -12.43 0.02 9.92
C MET A 301 -12.44 0.88 11.17
N ARG A 302 -11.48 0.71 12.08
CA ARG A 302 -11.38 1.50 13.32
C ARG A 302 -11.27 3.00 13.03
N SER A 303 -10.49 3.38 12.03
CA SER A 303 -10.38 4.79 11.61
C SER A 303 -11.71 5.35 11.10
N ILE A 304 -12.43 4.59 10.27
CA ILE A 304 -13.73 5.00 9.72
C ILE A 304 -14.78 5.09 10.83
N VAL A 305 -14.88 4.05 11.68
CA VAL A 305 -15.81 4.01 12.81
C VAL A 305 -15.56 5.18 13.75
N ARG A 306 -14.30 5.50 14.06
CA ARG A 306 -13.95 6.67 14.89
C ARG A 306 -14.39 7.98 14.24
N SER A 307 -14.14 8.14 12.94
CA SER A 307 -14.52 9.36 12.21
C SER A 307 -16.03 9.53 12.14
N VAL A 308 -16.78 8.47 11.83
CA VAL A 308 -18.24 8.51 11.68
C VAL A 308 -18.95 8.54 13.03
N GLY A 309 -18.37 7.94 14.07
CA GLY A 309 -18.91 7.97 15.42
C GLY A 309 -19.01 9.38 16.02
N CYS A 310 -18.24 10.35 15.52
CA CYS A 310 -18.40 11.76 15.90
C CYS A 310 -19.66 12.40 15.31
N ASP A 311 -20.18 11.86 14.21
CA ASP A 311 -21.24 12.45 13.39
C ASP A 311 -22.60 11.73 13.53
N CYS A 312 -22.67 10.70 14.38
CA CYS A 312 -23.88 9.91 14.54
C CYS A 312 -24.06 9.42 15.99
N ARG A 313 -25.30 9.06 16.35
CA ARG A 313 -25.68 8.56 17.68
C ARG A 313 -25.58 7.03 17.80
N LEU A 314 -25.07 6.35 16.78
CA LEU A 314 -24.83 4.91 16.83
C LEU A 314 -23.63 4.61 17.71
N THR A 315 -23.71 3.54 18.49
CA THR A 315 -22.59 3.09 19.32
C THR A 315 -21.45 2.52 18.45
N GLU A 316 -20.23 2.49 18.99
CA GLU A 316 -19.07 1.95 18.27
C GLU A 316 -19.31 0.49 17.79
N GLN A 317 -19.99 -0.31 18.61
CA GLN A 317 -20.30 -1.71 18.29
C GLN A 317 -21.31 -1.84 17.14
N GLU A 318 -22.31 -0.96 17.09
CA GLU A 318 -23.28 -0.92 16.00
C GLU A 318 -22.63 -0.48 14.69
N LEU A 319 -21.77 0.54 14.73
CA LEU A 319 -21.02 0.98 13.55
C LEU A 319 -20.09 -0.10 13.00
N ARG A 320 -19.41 -0.85 13.89
CA ARG A 320 -18.60 -2.01 13.50
C ARG A 320 -19.45 -3.10 12.85
N THR A 321 -20.64 -3.36 13.39
CA THR A 321 -21.56 -4.38 12.86
C THR A 321 -22.09 -3.98 11.48
N LEU A 322 -22.52 -2.72 11.32
CA LEU A 322 -22.95 -2.16 10.05
C LEU A 322 -21.82 -2.19 9.01
N TYR A 323 -20.59 -1.82 9.40
CA TYR A 323 -19.43 -1.86 8.51
C TYR A 323 -19.14 -3.28 8.00
N ASN A 324 -19.20 -4.26 8.90
CA ASN A 324 -19.00 -5.66 8.53
C ASN A 324 -20.10 -6.18 7.60
N ALA A 325 -21.35 -5.79 7.81
CA ALA A 325 -22.46 -6.14 6.91
C ALA A 325 -22.25 -5.54 5.51
N VAL A 326 -21.89 -4.25 5.42
CA VAL A 326 -21.57 -3.58 4.14
C VAL A 326 -20.41 -4.29 3.44
N LYS A 327 -19.35 -4.61 4.18
CA LYS A 327 -18.18 -5.33 3.66
C LYS A 327 -18.56 -6.72 3.11
N GLU A 328 -19.31 -7.50 3.87
CA GLU A 328 -19.72 -8.86 3.50
C GLU A 328 -20.53 -8.85 2.20
N GLU A 329 -21.56 -8.01 2.13
CA GLU A 329 -22.40 -7.90 0.93
C GLU A 329 -21.63 -7.37 -0.28
N HIS A 330 -20.71 -6.42 -0.07
CA HIS A 330 -19.85 -5.93 -1.13
C HIS A 330 -18.98 -7.05 -1.72
N LEU A 331 -18.40 -7.90 -0.87
CA LEU A 331 -17.58 -9.04 -1.28
C LEU A 331 -18.42 -10.13 -1.98
N LEU A 332 -19.63 -10.39 -1.51
CA LEU A 332 -20.55 -11.34 -2.14
C LEU A 332 -21.03 -10.86 -3.52
N SER A 333 -21.39 -9.59 -3.63
CA SER A 333 -21.75 -8.95 -4.90
C SER A 333 -20.58 -9.00 -5.90
N TRP A 334 -19.34 -8.80 -5.44
CA TRP A 334 -18.15 -8.99 -6.28
C TRP A 334 -18.02 -10.43 -6.80
N ARG A 335 -18.23 -11.45 -5.96
CA ARG A 335 -18.20 -12.86 -6.39
C ARG A 335 -19.27 -13.16 -7.43
N ALA A 336 -20.49 -12.65 -7.25
CA ALA A 336 -21.56 -12.80 -8.23
C ALA A 336 -21.15 -12.17 -9.58
N ARG A 337 -20.60 -10.96 -9.57
CA ARG A 337 -20.12 -10.25 -10.78
C ARG A 337 -18.99 -10.96 -11.52
N LEU A 338 -18.07 -11.64 -10.81
CA LEU A 338 -17.05 -12.48 -11.43
C LEU A 338 -17.64 -13.77 -12.03
N SER A 339 -18.68 -14.32 -11.41
CA SER A 339 -19.35 -15.56 -11.82
C SER A 339 -20.18 -15.37 -13.10
N THR A 340 -20.65 -14.14 -13.38
CA THR A 340 -21.42 -13.81 -14.61
C THR A 340 -20.55 -13.68 -15.86
N THR A 341 -19.26 -14.07 -15.83
CA THR A 341 -18.40 -14.18 -17.04
C THR A 341 -18.71 -15.43 -17.87
N SER A 342 -19.93 -15.95 -17.77
CA SER A 342 -20.41 -17.07 -18.57
C SER A 342 -21.88 -16.81 -18.91
N TYR A 343 -22.13 -16.46 -20.17
CA TYR A 343 -23.46 -16.48 -20.81
C TYR A 343 -24.52 -15.56 -20.19
N LEU A 344 -24.63 -14.32 -20.67
CA LEU A 344 -25.94 -13.72 -21.03
C LEU A 344 -25.67 -12.43 -21.81
N ARG A 345 -25.87 -12.54 -23.13
CA ARG A 345 -25.89 -11.43 -24.08
C ARG A 345 -27.35 -11.21 -24.43
N THR A 346 -28.06 -10.33 -23.72
CA THR A 346 -29.34 -9.78 -24.20
C THR A 346 -29.71 -8.47 -23.51
N THR A 347 -29.68 -7.41 -24.31
CA THR A 347 -30.69 -6.35 -24.45
C THR A 347 -31.25 -5.68 -23.19
N ARG A 348 -30.60 -4.58 -22.78
CA ARG A 348 -31.21 -3.24 -22.64
C ARG A 348 -30.08 -2.19 -22.58
N GLY A 349 -30.38 -1.00 -23.07
CA GLY A 349 -29.42 -0.02 -23.60
C GLY A 349 -28.36 0.51 -22.63
N ILE A 350 -27.19 0.78 -23.22
CA ILE A 350 -26.20 1.81 -22.87
C ILE A 350 -26.09 2.12 -21.37
N VAL A 351 -25.30 1.29 -20.68
CA VAL A 351 -24.33 1.79 -19.71
C VAL A 351 -22.99 1.28 -20.22
N GLU A 352 -22.12 2.21 -20.63
CA GLU A 352 -20.73 1.89 -20.87
C GLU A 352 -20.23 1.07 -19.67
N ARG A 353 -19.64 -0.10 -19.96
CA ARG A 353 -18.87 -0.86 -18.97
C ARG A 353 -18.05 0.15 -18.16
N PRO A 354 -18.13 0.19 -16.83
CA PRO A 354 -17.10 0.87 -16.06
C PRO A 354 -15.80 0.20 -16.49
N ARG A 355 -14.94 0.96 -17.14
CA ARG A 355 -13.61 0.49 -17.51
C ARG A 355 -13.00 -0.10 -16.24
N GLN A 356 -12.48 -1.32 -16.33
CA GLN A 356 -11.75 -1.99 -15.26
C GLN A 356 -10.45 -1.24 -14.97
N PHE A 357 -10.49 0.01 -14.53
CA PHE A 357 -9.31 0.71 -14.03
C PHE A 357 -9.71 1.82 -13.05
N GLN A 358 -8.95 1.84 -11.97
CA GLN A 358 -8.71 2.96 -11.05
C GLN A 358 -9.80 3.19 -10.01
N TYR A 359 -9.54 2.65 -8.82
CA TYR A 359 -9.58 3.27 -7.49
C TYR A 359 -9.96 2.21 -6.44
N MET A 360 -9.13 1.15 -6.33
CA MET A 360 -9.16 0.21 -5.20
C MET A 360 -8.53 0.84 -3.94
N HIS A 361 -9.00 2.01 -3.55
CA HIS A 361 -8.64 2.66 -2.30
C HIS A 361 -9.87 2.77 -1.39
N SER A 362 -10.15 1.67 -0.69
CA SER A 362 -10.31 1.75 0.77
C SER A 362 -11.60 2.39 1.33
N GLN A 363 -12.60 2.66 0.50
CA GLN A 363 -13.92 3.11 0.97
C GLN A 363 -14.93 2.20 0.31
N TYR A 364 -15.62 1.34 1.07
CA TYR A 364 -16.73 0.51 0.57
C TYR A 364 -17.84 1.45 0.09
N ARG A 365 -17.67 1.96 -1.13
CA ARG A 365 -18.57 2.82 -1.86
C ARG A 365 -19.85 2.01 -2.14
N LEU A 366 -21.00 2.59 -1.82
CA LEU A 366 -22.30 1.93 -1.94
C LEU A 366 -22.99 2.41 -3.22
N ASP A 367 -23.16 1.51 -4.18
CA ASP A 367 -24.11 1.71 -5.26
C ASP A 367 -25.55 1.55 -4.74
N PHE A 368 -26.54 1.85 -5.59
CA PHE A 368 -27.95 1.77 -5.21
C PHE A 368 -28.36 0.36 -4.76
N GLU A 369 -27.88 -0.68 -5.44
CA GLU A 369 -28.21 -2.08 -5.13
C GLU A 369 -27.68 -2.50 -3.76
N LEU A 370 -26.41 -2.18 -3.46
CA LEU A 370 -25.82 -2.47 -2.17
C LEU A 370 -26.46 -1.63 -1.06
N PHE A 371 -26.77 -0.36 -1.34
CA PHE A 371 -27.45 0.51 -0.39
C PHE A 371 -28.84 -0.01 -0.02
N SER A 372 -29.68 -0.36 -1.00
CA SER A 372 -31.04 -0.85 -0.75
C SER A 372 -31.04 -2.17 0.01
N LEU A 373 -30.12 -3.08 -0.33
CA LEU A 373 -29.95 -4.35 0.37
C LEU A 373 -29.55 -4.16 1.83
N ILE A 374 -28.55 -3.32 2.10
CA ILE A 374 -28.08 -3.07 3.47
C ILE A 374 -29.13 -2.31 4.27
N LEU A 375 -29.74 -1.28 3.69
CA LEU A 375 -30.78 -0.49 4.34
C LEU A 375 -31.99 -1.36 4.67
N GLY A 376 -32.45 -2.20 3.75
CA GLY A 376 -33.57 -3.11 3.97
C GLY A 376 -33.32 -4.13 5.08
N LYS A 377 -32.07 -4.62 5.23
CA LYS A 377 -31.67 -5.49 6.35
C LYS A 377 -31.52 -4.76 7.68
N SER A 378 -31.26 -3.45 7.64
CA SER A 378 -30.98 -2.63 8.83
C SER A 378 -32.24 -2.02 9.45
N LEU A 379 -33.33 -1.92 8.68
CA LEU A 379 -34.59 -1.36 9.17
C LEU A 379 -35.46 -2.43 9.84
N PRO A 380 -36.16 -2.09 10.95
CA PRO A 380 -37.03 -3.03 11.63
C PRO A 380 -38.37 -3.28 10.90
N TRP A 381 -38.66 -2.54 9.83
CA TRP A 381 -39.85 -2.72 8.98
C TRP A 381 -39.44 -2.92 7.52
N GLN A 382 -40.38 -3.35 6.67
CA GLN A 382 -40.19 -3.50 5.23
C GLN A 382 -40.67 -2.23 4.51
N PRO A 383 -39.79 -1.30 4.12
CA PRO A 383 -40.18 -0.13 3.36
C PRO A 383 -40.50 -0.49 1.89
N ALA A 384 -41.32 0.32 1.24
CA ALA A 384 -41.60 0.19 -0.20
C ALA A 384 -40.36 0.54 -1.04
N ASP A 385 -40.25 -0.03 -2.24
CA ASP A 385 -39.10 0.16 -3.15
C ASP A 385 -38.79 1.64 -3.41
N ILE A 386 -39.84 2.46 -3.54
CA ILE A 386 -39.72 3.90 -3.78
C ILE A 386 -39.01 4.65 -2.65
N PHE A 387 -39.09 4.15 -1.41
CA PHE A 387 -38.39 4.75 -0.27
C PHE A 387 -36.87 4.64 -0.44
N PHE A 388 -36.37 3.48 -0.90
CA PHE A 388 -34.93 3.31 -1.14
C PHE A 388 -34.44 4.26 -2.23
N VAL A 389 -35.19 4.40 -3.32
CA VAL A 389 -34.87 5.31 -4.43
C VAL A 389 -34.77 6.75 -3.93
N ARG A 390 -35.77 7.22 -3.19
CA ARG A 390 -35.82 8.57 -2.63
C ARG A 390 -34.71 8.81 -1.60
N ALA A 391 -34.49 7.86 -0.70
CA ALA A 391 -33.42 7.94 0.30
C ALA A 391 -32.04 8.00 -0.37
N PHE A 392 -31.80 7.21 -1.42
CA PHE A 392 -30.54 7.24 -2.16
C PHE A 392 -30.31 8.59 -2.85
N ARG A 393 -31.33 9.13 -3.54
CA ARG A 393 -31.27 10.45 -4.18
C ARG A 393 -31.05 11.58 -3.18
N LEU A 394 -31.66 11.48 -2.00
CA LEU A 394 -31.47 12.46 -0.92
C LEU A 394 -30.01 12.52 -0.46
N LEU A 395 -29.33 11.37 -0.41
CA LEU A 395 -27.96 11.24 0.06
C LEU A 395 -26.93 11.52 -1.04
N ASP A 396 -27.22 11.18 -2.31
CA ASP A 396 -26.32 11.39 -3.45
C ASP A 396 -26.41 12.82 -3.99
N VAL A 397 -26.10 13.80 -3.13
CA VAL A 397 -26.17 15.24 -3.43
C VAL A 397 -25.34 15.62 -4.65
N ASN A 398 -24.23 14.91 -4.89
CA ASN A 398 -23.29 15.18 -5.98
C ASN A 398 -23.63 14.39 -7.27
N LEU A 399 -24.71 13.60 -7.28
CA LEU A 399 -25.14 12.77 -8.42
C LEU A 399 -24.03 11.86 -8.95
N THR A 400 -23.25 11.29 -8.04
CA THR A 400 -22.14 10.40 -8.37
C THR A 400 -22.59 8.97 -8.61
N GLY A 401 -23.81 8.63 -8.21
CA GLY A 401 -24.33 7.26 -8.18
C GLY A 401 -23.72 6.41 -7.07
N ILE A 402 -23.00 7.03 -6.13
CA ILE A 402 -22.20 6.33 -5.13
C ILE A 402 -22.29 7.02 -3.77
N LEU A 403 -22.70 6.28 -2.74
CA LEU A 403 -22.73 6.74 -1.36
C LEU A 403 -21.51 6.27 -0.55
N THR A 404 -21.22 6.97 0.53
CA THR A 404 -20.18 6.61 1.50
C THR A 404 -20.77 5.85 2.69
N PHE A 405 -19.92 5.13 3.43
CA PHE A 405 -20.32 4.51 4.69
C PHE A 405 -20.87 5.54 5.70
N ARG A 406 -20.33 6.76 5.69
CA ARG A 406 -20.80 7.86 6.53
C ARG A 406 -22.24 8.24 6.20
N ASP A 407 -22.59 8.34 4.92
CA ASP A 407 -23.95 8.73 4.49
C ASP A 407 -24.98 7.72 4.97
N LEU A 408 -24.69 6.42 4.79
CA LEU A 408 -25.54 5.33 5.28
C LEU A 408 -25.64 5.34 6.81
N ALA A 409 -24.52 5.48 7.53
CA ALA A 409 -24.49 5.43 8.98
C ALA A 409 -25.22 6.62 9.63
N CYS A 410 -25.02 7.83 9.11
CA CYS A 410 -25.73 9.03 9.57
C CYS A 410 -27.23 8.93 9.26
N PHE A 411 -27.62 8.45 8.07
CA PHE A 411 -29.01 8.23 7.72
C PHE A 411 -29.71 7.24 8.68
N LEU A 412 -29.08 6.09 8.93
CA LEU A 412 -29.59 5.09 9.88
C LEU A 412 -29.62 5.61 11.31
N SER A 413 -28.60 6.39 11.71
CA SER A 413 -28.57 7.03 13.02
C SER A 413 -29.77 7.94 13.23
N THR A 414 -30.06 8.83 12.27
CA THR A 414 -31.19 9.73 12.40
C THR A 414 -32.51 8.98 12.42
N LEU A 415 -32.68 8.01 11.53
CA LEU A 415 -33.92 7.25 11.44
C LEU A 415 -34.19 6.37 12.67
N LEU A 416 -33.15 5.77 13.28
CA LEU A 416 -33.31 4.83 14.39
C LEU A 416 -33.16 5.48 15.77
N ARG A 417 -32.24 6.46 15.93
CA ARG A 417 -31.77 6.95 17.24
C ARG A 417 -32.10 8.42 17.54
N ASP A 418 -32.43 9.26 16.56
CA ASP A 418 -32.72 10.67 16.83
C ASP A 418 -34.13 10.88 17.42
N GLU A 419 -34.45 12.13 17.78
CA GLU A 419 -35.76 12.52 18.27
C GLU A 419 -36.84 12.35 17.19
N PRO A 420 -38.12 12.11 17.55
CA PRO A 420 -39.19 11.89 16.57
C PRO A 420 -39.34 13.03 15.56
N THR A 421 -39.06 14.28 15.96
CA THR A 421 -39.06 15.43 15.06
C THR A 421 -38.04 15.28 13.93
N GLU A 422 -36.80 14.90 14.25
CA GLU A 422 -35.73 14.70 13.25
C GLU A 422 -36.03 13.51 12.33
N LYS A 423 -36.60 12.43 12.89
CA LYS A 423 -37.06 11.28 12.09
C LYS A 423 -38.11 11.70 11.06
N LEU A 424 -39.13 12.44 11.50
CA LEU A 424 -40.18 12.96 10.62
C LEU A 424 -39.61 13.94 9.60
N THR A 425 -38.69 14.82 9.99
CA THR A 425 -38.01 15.72 9.06
C THR A 425 -37.23 14.96 7.99
N LEU A 426 -36.49 13.92 8.36
CA LEU A 426 -35.77 13.08 7.40
C LEU A 426 -36.71 12.37 6.44
N LEU A 427 -37.78 11.76 6.95
CA LEU A 427 -38.79 11.09 6.12
C LEU A 427 -39.50 12.09 5.19
N TYR A 428 -39.84 13.27 5.70
CA TYR A 428 -40.44 14.35 4.90
C TYR A 428 -39.48 14.79 3.78
N ARG A 429 -38.17 14.88 4.07
CA ARG A 429 -37.15 15.22 3.07
C ARG A 429 -37.06 14.20 1.94
N CYS A 430 -37.34 12.92 2.19
CA CYS A 430 -37.45 11.92 1.12
C CYS A 430 -38.64 12.18 0.18
N HIS A 431 -39.65 12.92 0.61
CA HIS A 431 -40.89 13.18 -0.14
C HIS A 431 -40.94 14.54 -0.83
N ILE A 432 -39.87 15.32 -0.78
CA ILE A 432 -39.74 16.61 -1.45
C ILE A 432 -38.51 16.62 -2.39
N PRO A 433 -38.46 17.51 -3.40
CA PRO A 433 -37.26 17.67 -4.22
C PRO A 433 -36.02 18.00 -3.37
N PRO A 434 -34.83 17.46 -3.67
CA PRO A 434 -34.46 16.73 -4.90
C PRO A 434 -34.65 15.20 -4.81
N ALA A 435 -35.13 14.66 -3.69
CA ALA A 435 -35.32 13.21 -3.52
C ALA A 435 -36.53 12.70 -4.33
N PHE A 436 -37.62 13.47 -4.26
CA PHE A 436 -38.84 13.24 -5.03
C PHE A 436 -38.75 13.82 -6.44
N ASN A 437 -39.08 13.00 -7.43
CA ASN A 437 -39.25 13.41 -8.83
C ASN A 437 -40.68 13.10 -9.32
N MET A 438 -41.16 13.84 -10.33
CA MET A 438 -42.50 13.62 -10.91
C MET A 438 -42.70 12.20 -11.48
N SER A 439 -41.63 11.55 -11.93
CA SER A 439 -41.63 10.15 -12.38
C SER A 439 -41.95 9.14 -11.26
N ASP A 440 -41.83 9.55 -10.00
CA ASP A 440 -42.14 8.70 -8.85
C ASP A 440 -43.66 8.55 -8.64
N LEU A 441 -44.48 9.38 -9.29
CA LEU A 441 -45.95 9.29 -9.26
C LEU A 441 -46.48 8.17 -10.16
N ASP A 442 -45.74 7.83 -11.23
CA ASP A 442 -46.11 6.79 -12.19
C ASP A 442 -46.03 5.37 -11.60
N GLU A 443 -45.26 5.18 -10.51
CA GLU A 443 -45.20 3.90 -9.77
C GLU A 443 -46.28 3.77 -8.67
N ILE A 444 -46.81 4.90 -8.18
CA ILE A 444 -47.83 4.92 -7.11
C ILE A 444 -49.24 4.79 -7.71
N ILE A 445 -49.44 5.25 -8.95
CA ILE A 445 -50.71 5.19 -9.66
C ILE A 445 -50.57 4.12 -10.75
N PRO A 446 -51.04 2.87 -10.56
CA PRO A 446 -51.17 1.96 -11.69
C PRO A 446 -52.07 2.63 -12.74
N ASN A 447 -51.67 2.55 -14.02
CA ASN A 447 -52.22 3.20 -15.22
C ASN A 447 -53.74 3.02 -15.50
N SER A 448 -54.61 3.14 -14.50
CA SER A 448 -56.04 2.93 -14.63
C SER A 448 -56.88 3.77 -13.68
N VAL A 449 -56.44 4.97 -13.28
CA VAL A 449 -57.35 5.94 -12.68
C VAL A 449 -57.02 7.35 -13.17
N ASP A 450 -57.80 7.83 -14.14
CA ASP A 450 -57.95 9.26 -14.42
C ASP A 450 -58.53 9.91 -13.15
N VAL A 451 -57.69 10.58 -12.36
CA VAL A 451 -58.16 11.49 -11.31
C VAL A 451 -57.62 12.88 -11.60
N ASN A 452 -58.55 13.81 -11.82
CA ASN A 452 -58.28 15.22 -12.02
C ASN A 452 -57.38 15.79 -10.91
N LEU A 453 -56.27 16.39 -11.35
CA LEU A 453 -55.28 17.09 -10.54
C LEU A 453 -55.86 18.38 -9.95
N THR A 454 -56.61 18.30 -8.85
CA THR A 454 -56.78 19.44 -7.93
C THR A 454 -57.02 19.03 -6.48
N ASP A 455 -57.61 17.85 -6.19
CA ASP A 455 -58.02 17.49 -4.82
C ASP A 455 -57.11 16.48 -4.10
N GLY A 456 -56.12 15.90 -4.79
CA GLY A 456 -55.26 14.85 -4.23
C GLY A 456 -54.16 15.29 -3.26
N MET A 457 -53.96 16.60 -3.04
CA MET A 457 -52.89 17.08 -2.13
C MET A 457 -53.21 16.92 -0.64
N PHE A 458 -54.47 16.62 -0.28
CA PHE A 458 -54.88 16.55 1.13
C PHE A 458 -54.96 15.15 1.75
N GLU A 459 -55.02 14.07 0.96
CA GLU A 459 -55.19 12.72 1.53
C GLU A 459 -53.88 11.95 1.79
N LEU A 460 -52.72 12.44 1.35
CA LEU A 460 -51.42 11.83 1.66
C LEU A 460 -50.95 12.04 3.11
N PHE A 461 -51.72 12.77 3.93
CA PHE A 461 -51.43 12.97 5.35
C PHE A 461 -51.97 11.86 6.27
N PHE A 462 -52.74 10.89 5.75
CA PHE A 462 -53.47 9.94 6.61
C PHE A 462 -52.87 8.53 6.74
N PHE A 463 -51.66 8.29 6.21
CA PHE A 463 -50.89 7.08 6.50
C PHE A 463 -49.55 7.45 7.15
N PHE A 464 -49.63 7.90 8.41
CA PHE A 464 -48.52 7.90 9.37
C PHE A 464 -48.86 6.98 10.53
#